data_AF-A0A4Y2S6B4-F1
#
_entry.id   AF-A0A4Y2S6B4-F1
#
_cell.length_a   1.000
_cell.length_b   1.000
_cell.length_c   1.000
_cell.angle_alpha   90.00
_cell.angle_beta   90.00
_cell.angle_gamma   90.00
#
_symmetry.space_group_name_H-M   'P 1'
#
loop_
_entity.id
_entity.type
_entity.pdbx_description
1 polymer ?
#
loop_
_entity_poly.entity_id
_entity_poly.type
_entity_poly.pdbx_seq_one_letter_code
_entity_poly.pdbx_strand_id
1 'polypeptide(L)' 'MGDGLNLPLVINTWAFTNGTAKAWNAISREGRSALDAVEEGCSQCEIQQCDHTVGYGGSPDENGETTLDAMIMDG' A
#
# COMPACT_ATOMS: atom_id res chain seq x y z
N MET A 1 12.43 28.70 -14.19
CA MET A 1 12.90 27.30 -14.15
C MET A 1 11.64 26.48 -14.12
N GLY A 2 11.45 25.57 -15.09
CA GLY A 2 10.16 24.89 -15.25
C GLY A 2 9.93 23.92 -14.10
N ASP A 3 8.97 24.23 -13.24
CA ASP A 3 8.45 23.33 -12.21
C ASP A 3 7.58 22.26 -12.90
N GLY A 4 8.23 21.33 -13.61
CA GLY A 4 7.60 20.11 -14.07
C GLY A 4 7.39 19.18 -12.88
N LEU A 5 6.17 18.68 -12.70
CA LEU A 5 5.87 17.64 -11.70
C LEU A 5 6.76 16.41 -11.96
N ASN A 6 7.65 16.10 -11.01
CA ASN A 6 8.42 14.84 -11.01
C ASN A 6 7.50 13.68 -10.64
N LEU A 7 6.83 13.13 -11.64
CA LEU A 7 6.07 11.89 -11.54
C LEU A 7 6.88 10.72 -12.13
N PRO A 8 6.68 9.49 -11.64
CA PRO A 8 5.66 9.08 -10.65
C PRO A 8 6.00 9.48 -9.20
N LEU A 9 4.98 9.55 -8.33
CA LEU A 9 5.12 9.80 -6.89
C LEU A 9 4.24 8.79 -6.13
N VAL A 10 4.80 8.19 -5.08
CA VAL A 10 4.11 7.23 -4.20
C VAL A 10 4.21 7.74 -2.77
N ILE A 11 3.08 7.79 -2.06
CA ILE A 11 3.00 8.18 -0.65
C ILE A 11 2.12 7.14 0.06
N ASN A 12 2.56 6.69 1.23
CA ASN A 12 1.77 5.84 2.13
C ASN A 12 1.82 6.39 3.55
N THR A 13 0.91 5.91 4.40
CA THR A 13 0.91 6.23 5.83
C THR A 13 1.95 5.41 6.58
N TRP A 14 2.46 6.00 7.67
CA TRP A 14 3.41 5.39 8.61
C TRP A 14 4.78 5.04 7.99
N ALA A 15 5.64 4.40 8.79
CA ALA A 15 7.00 4.02 8.38
C ALA A 15 7.05 2.65 7.65
N PHE A 16 6.03 2.31 6.87
CA PHE A 16 5.91 1.04 6.14
C PHE A 16 6.68 1.08 4.82
N THR A 17 8.00 1.20 4.91
CA THR A 17 8.90 1.43 3.76
C THR A 17 8.89 0.30 2.73
N ASN A 18 8.61 -0.94 3.15
CA ASN A 18 8.46 -2.07 2.23
C ASN A 18 7.25 -1.89 1.30
N GLY A 19 6.12 -1.38 1.82
CA GLY A 19 4.93 -1.07 1.01
C GLY A 19 5.24 0.01 -0.01
N THR A 20 5.90 1.10 0.41
CA THR A 20 6.34 2.17 -0.49
C THR A 20 7.29 1.65 -1.57
N ALA A 21 8.28 0.82 -1.20
CA ALA A 21 9.25 0.27 -2.13
C ALA A 21 8.61 -0.66 -3.16
N LYS A 22 7.63 -1.45 -2.73
CA LYS A 22 6.87 -2.37 -3.59
C LYS A 22 6.00 -1.62 -4.59
N ALA A 23 5.24 -0.63 -4.14
CA ALA A 23 4.48 0.29 -5.00
C ALA A 23 5.39 1.03 -6.00
N TRP A 24 6.52 1.55 -5.53
CA TRP A 24 7.50 2.23 -6.39
C TRP A 24 8.04 1.30 -7.48
N ASN A 25 8.35 0.04 -7.16
CA ASN A 25 8.80 -0.93 -8.15
C ASN A 25 7.77 -1.13 -9.26
N ALA A 26 6.50 -1.34 -8.88
CA ALA A 26 5.39 -1.53 -9.82
C ALA A 26 5.26 -0.36 -10.82
N ILE A 27 5.21 0.89 -10.34
CA ILE A 27 5.00 2.04 -11.24
C ILE A 27 6.27 2.47 -11.99
N SER A 28 7.44 2.45 -11.35
CA SER A 28 8.65 3.05 -11.92
C SER A 28 9.52 2.09 -12.72
N ARG A 29 9.55 0.80 -12.34
CA ARG A 29 10.41 -0.20 -12.98
C ARG A 29 9.63 -1.14 -13.89
N GLU A 30 8.45 -1.56 -13.44
CA GLU A 30 7.58 -2.45 -14.21
C GLU A 30 6.66 -1.67 -15.17
N GLY A 31 6.49 -0.37 -14.97
CA GLY A 31 5.65 0.49 -15.81
C GLY A 31 4.16 0.20 -15.69
N ARG A 32 3.73 -0.34 -14.55
CA ARG A 32 2.32 -0.65 -14.25
C ARG A 32 1.52 0.62 -13.94
N SER A 33 0.20 0.49 -13.90
CA SER A 33 -0.68 1.62 -13.63
C SER A 33 -0.52 2.15 -12.19
N ALA A 34 -1.02 3.37 -11.94
CA ALA A 34 -1.05 3.91 -10.57
C ALA A 34 -1.92 3.03 -9.65
N LEU A 35 -3.01 2.47 -10.17
CA LEU A 35 -3.90 1.56 -9.47
C LEU A 35 -3.15 0.28 -9.03
N ASP A 36 -2.41 -0.34 -9.96
CA ASP A 36 -1.57 -1.52 -9.69
C ASP A 36 -0.54 -1.24 -8.59
N ALA A 37 0.08 -0.06 -8.60
CA ALA A 37 1.10 0.29 -7.64
C ALA A 37 0.53 0.45 -6.22
N VAL A 38 -0.67 1.02 -6.10
CA VAL A 38 -1.39 1.12 -4.82
C VAL A 38 -1.77 -0.28 -4.32
N GLU A 39 -2.31 -1.14 -5.18
CA GLU A 39 -2.65 -2.53 -4.83
C GLU A 39 -1.42 -3.28 -4.30
N GLU A 40 -0.32 -3.30 -5.05
CA GLU A 40 0.90 -4.02 -4.67
C GLU A 40 1.53 -3.46 -3.37
N GLY A 41 1.46 -2.15 -3.16
CA GLY A 41 1.95 -1.51 -1.93
C GLY A 41 1.13 -1.86 -0.70
N CYS A 42 -0.20 -1.84 -0.82
CA CYS A 42 -1.12 -2.21 0.26
C CYS A 42 -1.04 -3.70 0.59
N SER A 43 -1.07 -4.58 -0.42
CA SER A 43 -0.98 -6.02 -0.24
C SER A 43 0.34 -6.46 0.42
N GLN A 44 1.43 -5.72 0.18
CA GLN A 44 2.68 -5.96 0.90
C GLN A 44 2.51 -5.81 2.42
N CYS A 45 1.71 -4.84 2.88
CA CYS A 45 1.44 -4.64 4.30
C CYS A 45 0.46 -5.65 4.87
N GLU A 46 -0.49 -6.16 4.08
CA GLU A 46 -1.37 -7.25 4.50
C GLU A 46 -0.57 -8.54 4.77
N ILE A 47 0.40 -8.84 3.90
CA ILE A 47 1.28 -10.01 4.06
C ILE A 47 2.22 -9.86 5.25
N GLN A 48 2.81 -8.67 5.43
CA GLN A 48 3.75 -8.39 6.52
C GLN A 48 3.07 -8.13 7.86
N GLN A 49 1.75 -8.06 7.89
CA GLN A 49 0.96 -7.71 9.06
C GLN A 49 1.45 -6.39 9.67
N CYS A 50 1.55 -5.32 8.85
CA CYS A 50 2.16 -4.04 9.25
C CYS A 50 1.62 -3.53 10.60
N ASP A 51 2.51 -3.44 11.60
CA ASP A 51 2.23 -3.12 13.01
C ASP A 51 1.08 -3.92 13.66
N HIS A 52 0.74 -5.10 13.12
CA HIS A 52 -0.45 -5.89 13.47
C HIS A 52 -1.77 -5.11 13.33
N THR A 53 -1.78 -4.08 12.48
CA THR A 53 -2.96 -3.23 12.19
C THR A 53 -3.49 -3.41 10.77
N VAL A 54 -2.75 -4.09 9.90
CA VAL A 54 -3.12 -4.35 8.50
C VAL A 54 -2.98 -5.84 8.21
N GLY A 55 -3.93 -6.43 7.49
CA GLY A 55 -3.90 -7.86 7.15
C GLY A 55 -4.38 -8.77 8.28
N TYR A 56 -4.25 -10.08 8.05
CA TYR A 56 -4.73 -11.12 8.97
C TYR A 56 -3.95 -11.12 10.29
N GLY A 57 -4.51 -11.77 11.33
CA GLY A 57 -3.83 -11.98 12.61
C GLY A 57 -3.58 -10.71 13.44
N GLY A 58 -4.27 -9.61 13.13
CA GLY A 58 -4.28 -8.36 13.88
C GLY A 58 -5.69 -7.98 14.31
N SER A 59 -5.80 -7.12 15.32
CA SER A 59 -7.04 -6.45 15.76
C SER A 59 -8.33 -7.30 15.70
N PRO A 60 -8.41 -8.43 16.44
CA PRO A 60 -9.63 -9.22 16.48
C PRO A 60 -10.77 -8.45 17.17
N ASP A 61 -12.00 -8.72 16.74
CA ASP A 61 -13.23 -8.19 17.34
C ASP A 61 -13.55 -8.81 18.71
N GLU A 62 -14.71 -8.47 19.30
CA GLU A 62 -15.15 -9.01 20.60
C GLU A 62 -15.36 -10.53 20.58
N ASN A 63 -15.54 -11.15 19.41
CA ASN A 63 -15.67 -12.59 19.23
C ASN A 63 -14.32 -13.27 18.98
N GLY A 64 -13.23 -12.51 18.90
CA GLY A 64 -11.89 -13.00 18.61
C GLY A 64 -11.63 -13.22 17.11
N GLU A 65 -12.50 -12.73 16.22
CA GLU A 65 -12.33 -12.86 14.77
C GLU A 65 -11.67 -11.61 14.19
N THR A 66 -10.64 -11.79 13.36
CA THR A 66 -10.05 -10.69 12.59
C THR A 66 -10.86 -10.48 11.31
N THR A 67 -11.54 -9.35 11.21
CA THR A 67 -12.24 -8.89 10.00
C THR A 67 -11.48 -7.74 9.35
N LEU A 68 -11.42 -7.69 8.01
CA LEU A 68 -10.62 -6.71 7.28
C LEU A 68 -11.49 -5.78 6.43
N ASP A 69 -11.10 -4.51 6.39
CA ASP A 69 -11.70 -3.49 5.54
C ASP A 69 -10.65 -2.95 4.56
N ALA A 70 -11.03 -2.82 3.28
CA ALA A 70 -10.15 -2.28 2.24
C ALA A 70 -10.94 -1.51 1.17
N MET A 71 -10.27 -0.55 0.52
CA MET A 71 -10.81 0.21 -0.60
C MET A 71 -9.70 0.59 -1.59
N ILE A 72 -10.06 0.67 -2.87
CA ILE A 72 -9.17 1.14 -3.94
C ILE A 72 -9.97 2.00 -4.92
N MET A 73 -9.33 3.00 -5.53
CA MET A 73 -9.97 3.95 -6.44
C MET A 73 -8.99 4.33 -7.56
N ASP A 74 -9.49 4.38 -8.80
CA ASP A 74 -8.82 4.98 -9.96
C ASP A 74 -9.43 6.37 -10.23
N GLY A 75 -8.57 7.36 -10.48
CA GLY A 75 -8.90 8.79 -10.42
C GLY A 75 -9.30 9.45 -11.74
#